data_AF-A0A2P5NPE9-F1
#
_entry.id   AF-A0A2P5NPE9-F1
#
_cell.length_a   1.000
_cell.length_b   1.000
_cell.length_c   1.000
_cell.angle_alpha   90.00
_cell.angle_beta   90.00
_cell.angle_gamma   90.00
#
_symmetry.space_group_name_H-M   'P 1'
#
loop_
_entity.id
_entity.type
_entity.pdbx_description
1 polymer ?
#
loop_
_entity_poly.entity_id
_entity_poly.type
_entity_poly.pdbx_seq_one_letter_code
_entity_poly.pdbx_strand_id
1 'polypeptide(L)' 'MSKLAIADDVLEEIAALAKERGVTSEHLAQEMLRDSLLARKSPENLRALLETIAAMTPSGIPQTDSVELLREDRER' A
#
# COMPACT_ATOMS: atom_id res chain seq x y z
N MET A 1 28.73 9.48 3.50
CA MET A 1 27.65 8.71 2.87
C MET A 1 27.86 7.23 3.23
N SER A 2 26.90 6.61 3.91
CA SER A 2 26.87 5.16 4.07
C SER A 2 26.33 4.52 2.78
N LYS A 3 26.93 3.43 2.33
CA LYS A 3 26.43 2.66 1.18
C LYS A 3 25.61 1.49 1.70
N LEU A 4 24.44 1.27 1.12
CA LEU A 4 23.62 0.09 1.36
C LEU A 4 23.87 -0.90 0.23
N ALA A 5 24.17 -2.15 0.58
CA ALA A 5 24.19 -3.24 -0.39
C ALA A 5 22.78 -3.83 -0.49
N ILE A 6 22.31 -3.98 -1.72
CA ILE A 6 21.03 -4.63 -2.06
C ILE A 6 21.32 -5.66 -3.14
N ALA A 7 20.51 -6.72 -3.17
CA ALA A 7 20.62 -7.74 -4.20
C ALA A 7 20.18 -7.18 -5.56
N ASP A 8 20.80 -7.66 -6.64
CA ASP A 8 20.60 -7.11 -7.99
C ASP A 8 19.16 -7.33 -8.49
N ASP A 9 18.55 -8.45 -8.14
CA ASP A 9 17.15 -8.77 -8.43
C ASP A 9 16.18 -7.73 -7.83
N VAL A 10 16.41 -7.36 -6.57
CA VAL A 10 15.61 -6.33 -5.88
C VAL A 10 15.81 -4.96 -6.54
N LEU A 11 17.03 -4.63 -6.96
CA LEU A 11 17.30 -3.37 -7.66
C LEU A 11 16.60 -3.31 -9.03
N GLU A 12 16.58 -4.43 -9.77
CA GLU A 12 15.88 -4.54 -11.04
C GLU A 12 14.36 -4.33 -10.88
N GLU A 13 13.75 -4.94 -9.87
CA GLU A 13 12.33 -4.75 -9.56
C GLU A 13 12.02 -3.29 -9.21
N ILE A 14 12.84 -2.67 -8.35
CA ILE A 14 12.66 -1.25 -7.99
C ILE A 14 12.81 -0.36 -9.22
N ALA A 15 13.76 -0.64 -10.11
CA ALA A 15 13.96 0.13 -11.33
C ALA A 15 12.77 0.00 -12.30
N ALA A 16 12.20 -1.20 -12.43
CA ALA A 16 11.00 -1.42 -13.24
C ALA A 16 9.81 -0.63 -12.70
N LEU A 17 9.55 -0.72 -11.39
CA LEU A 17 8.46 0.01 -10.73
C LEU A 17 8.65 1.53 -10.78
N ALA A 18 9.88 2.02 -10.63
CA ALA A 18 10.18 3.44 -10.70
C ALA A 18 9.90 4.00 -12.10
N LYS A 19 10.23 3.22 -13.13
CA LYS A 19 9.94 3.56 -14.53
C LYS A 19 8.45 3.64 -14.80
N GLU A 20 7.66 2.70 -14.30
CA GLU A 20 6.18 2.73 -14.43
C GLU A 20 5.57 3.98 -13.78
N ARG A 21 6.15 4.43 -12.68
CA ARG A 21 5.70 5.63 -11.93
C ARG A 21 6.31 6.94 -12.43
N GLY A 22 7.25 6.89 -13.38
CA GLY A 22 7.94 8.08 -13.90
C GLY A 22 8.85 8.77 -12.88
N VAL A 23 9.40 8.03 -11.91
CA VAL A 23 10.32 8.53 -10.88
C VAL A 23 11.68 7.82 -10.95
N THR A 24 12.69 8.30 -10.22
CA THR A 24 13.99 7.61 -10.15
C THR A 24 13.94 6.44 -9.19
N SER A 25 14.78 5.43 -9.41
CA SER A 25 14.90 4.26 -8.54
C SER A 25 15.27 4.65 -7.10
N GLU A 26 16.12 5.67 -6.92
CA GLU A 26 16.48 6.18 -5.60
C GLU A 26 15.30 6.83 -4.88
N HIS A 27 14.48 7.59 -5.60
CA HIS A 27 13.29 8.23 -5.04
C HIS A 27 12.29 7.17 -4.58
N LEU A 28 12.01 6.19 -5.43
CA LEU A 28 11.10 5.10 -5.09
C LEU A 28 11.64 4.27 -3.91
N ALA A 29 12.93 3.93 -3.92
CA ALA A 29 13.56 3.21 -2.81
C ALA A 29 13.47 4.00 -1.49
N GLN A 30 13.66 5.32 -1.54
CA GLN A 30 13.49 6.18 -0.37
C GLN A 30 12.06 6.18 0.15
N GLU A 31 11.05 6.28 -0.72
CA GLU A 31 9.64 6.20 -0.33
C GLU A 31 9.32 4.84 0.30
N MET A 32 9.68 3.74 -0.34
CA MET A 32 9.42 2.38 0.17
C MET A 32 10.10 2.12 1.52
N LEU A 33 11.34 2.58 1.70
CA LEU A 33 12.05 2.48 2.97
C LEU A 33 11.41 3.34 4.04
N ARG A 34 10.98 4.56 3.69
CA ARG A 34 10.28 5.45 4.62
C ARG A 34 8.95 4.83 5.05
N ASP A 35 8.16 4.36 4.11
CA ASP A 35 6.85 3.76 4.35
C ASP A 35 6.97 2.48 5.17
N SER A 36 7.95 1.61 4.86
CA SER A 36 8.17 0.39 5.66
C SER A 36 8.65 0.69 7.09
N LEU A 37 9.45 1.75 7.29
CA LEU A 37 9.86 2.19 8.62
C LEU A 37 8.71 2.85 9.41
N LEU A 38 7.78 3.51 8.73
CA LEU A 38 6.60 4.14 9.33
C LEU A 38 5.47 3.13 9.58
N ALA A 39 5.22 2.21 8.65
CA ALA A 39 4.21 1.15 8.76
C ALA A 39 4.53 0.17 9.90
N ARG A 40 5.81 0.01 10.27
CA ARG A 40 6.21 -0.76 11.46
C ARG A 40 5.86 -0.11 12.79
N LYS A 41 5.41 1.14 12.82
CA LYS A 41 5.31 1.90 14.07
C LYS A 41 3.87 2.32 14.34
N SER A 42 3.31 1.56 15.27
CA SER A 42 2.35 1.96 16.30
C SER A 42 0.84 1.79 16.02
N PRO A 43 0.06 1.41 17.06
CA PRO A 43 -1.40 1.35 17.00
C PRO A 43 -2.05 2.66 16.52
N GLU A 44 -1.38 3.80 16.73
CA GLU A 44 -1.86 5.11 16.28
C GLU A 44 -1.92 5.21 14.75
N ASN A 45 -0.96 4.63 14.03
CA ASN A 45 -0.98 4.63 12.56
C ASN A 45 -2.11 3.75 11.99
N LEU A 46 -2.38 2.62 12.64
CA LEU A 46 -3.51 1.77 12.28
C LEU A 46 -4.84 2.50 12.50
N ARG A 47 -4.96 3.23 13.62
CA ARG A 47 -6.14 4.03 13.92
C ARG A 47 -6.35 5.15 12.90
N ALA A 48 -5.30 5.88 12.54
CA ALA A 48 -5.37 6.94 11.53
C ALA A 48 -5.81 6.41 10.15
N LEU A 49 -5.33 5.22 9.77
CA LEU A 49 -5.78 4.54 8.55
C LEU A 49 -7.27 4.21 8.62
N LEU A 50 -7.74 3.61 9.72
CA LEU A 50 -9.15 3.27 9.93
C LEU A 50 -10.05 4.50 9.94
N GLU A 51 -9.61 5.61 10.54
CA GLU A 51 -10.35 6.89 10.54
C GLU A 51 -10.46 7.46 9.12
N THR A 52 -9.40 7.35 8.31
CA THR A 52 -9.42 7.77 6.90
C THR A 52 -10.40 6.93 6.08
N ILE A 53 -10.37 5.60 6.24
CA ILE A 53 -11.31 4.69 5.59
C ILE A 53 -12.75 5.01 6.01
N ALA A 54 -12.99 5.22 7.30
CA ALA A 54 -14.30 5.58 7.83
C ALA A 54 -14.81 6.92 7.27
N ALA A 55 -13.93 7.92 7.10
CA ALA A 55 -14.31 9.20 6.50
C ALA A 55 -14.69 9.08 5.01
N MET A 56 -14.06 8.16 4.29
CA MET A 56 -14.39 7.88 2.89
C MET A 56 -15.60 6.95 2.72
N THR A 57 -16.03 6.27 3.79
CA THR A 57 -17.12 5.31 3.74
C THR A 57 -18.42 6.01 4.17
N PRO A 58 -19.44 6.09 3.29
CA PRO A 58 -20.70 6.73 3.64
C PRO A 58 -21.37 6.04 4.84
N SER A 59 -21.67 6.82 5.87
CA SER A 59 -22.31 6.33 7.09
C SER A 59 -23.81 6.15 6.87
N GLY A 60 -24.37 5.07 7.44
CA GLY A 60 -25.81 4.79 7.37
C GLY A 60 -26.31 4.11 6.09
N ILE A 61 -25.42 3.79 5.14
CA ILE A 61 -25.76 2.91 4.02
C ILE A 61 -25.53 1.46 4.45
N PRO A 62 -26.55 0.58 4.40
CA PRO A 62 -26.35 -0.85 4.61
C PRO A 62 -25.31 -1.37 3.60
N GLN A 63 -24.19 -1.86 4.12
CA GLN A 63 -23.18 -2.54 3.30
C GLN A 63 -23.69 -3.96 3.04
N THR A 64 -23.78 -4.36 1.77
CA THR A 64 -24.08 -5.74 1.40
C THR A 64 -22.95 -6.65 1.89
N ASP A 65 -23.29 -7.82 2.41
CA ASP A 65 -22.26 -8.77 2.85
C ASP A 65 -21.39 -9.18 1.66
N SER A 66 -20.07 -9.13 1.86
CA SER A 66 -19.08 -9.65 0.92
C SER A 66 -19.39 -11.08 0.42
N VAL A 67 -20.01 -11.91 1.25
CA VAL A 67 -20.41 -13.28 0.90
C VAL A 67 -21.54 -13.29 -0.11
N GLU A 68 -22.49 -12.36 -0.02
CA GLU A 68 -23.59 -12.23 -0.99
C GLU A 68 -23.04 -11.77 -2.34
N LEU A 69 -22.14 -10.78 -2.35
CA LEU A 69 -21.50 -10.28 -3.57
C LEU A 69 -20.72 -11.38 -4.31
N LEU A 70 -19.97 -12.21 -3.56
CA LEU A 70 -19.22 -13.33 -4.14
C LEU A 70 -20.13 -14.43 -4.71
N ARG A 71 -21.33 -14.60 -4.14
CA ARG A 71 -22.32 -15.55 -4.65
C ARG A 71 -22.93 -15.05 -5.96
N GLU A 72 -23.30 -13.77 -6.02
CA GLU A 72 -23.84 -13.13 -7.23
C GLU A 72 -22.85 -13.18 -8.40
N ASP A 73 -21.56 -12.93 -8.14
CA ASP A 73 -20.51 -12.99 -9.18
C ASP A 73 -20.27 -14.41 -9.69
N ARG A 74 -20.40 -15.42 -8.81
CA ARG A 74 -20.26 -16.84 -9.17
C ARG A 74 -21.45 -17.37 -10.00
N GLU A 75 -22.62 -16.78 -9.86
CA GLU A 75 -23.84 -17.18 -10.57
C GLU A 75 -23.99 -16.50 -11.94
N ARG A 76 -23.09 -15.57 -12.29
CA ARG A 76 -22.97 -14.92 -13.61
C ARG A 76 -22.12 -15.72 -14.59
#